data_AF-A0A6C2C2U5-F1
#
_entry.id   AF-A0A6C2C2U5-F1
#
_cell.length_a   1.000
_cell.length_b   1.000
_cell.length_c   1.000
_cell.angle_alpha   90.00
_cell.angle_beta   90.00
_cell.angle_gamma   90.00
#
_symmetry.space_group_name_H-M   'P 1'
#
loop_
_entity.id
_entity.type
_entity.pdbx_description
1 polymer ?
#
loop_
_entity_poly.entity_id
_entity_poly.type
_entity_poly.pdbx_seq_one_letter_code
_entity_poly.pdbx_strand_id
1 'polypeptide(L)'
;MKDKVKKPFYKRIWVWVIALLVIGGIASSQGSSTSDSSSSSSAKSSSVSSASSSSVTSQKWTLADYDALAVGDTLSGVGGANYDDIVAKFGKPDTSSDTQSGDYSMRSADWTSLTDGSVFLTFTKQADGTWLLSSKTSSDLK
;
A
#
# COMPACT_ATOMS: atom_id res chain seq x y z
N MET A 1 -32.61 -9.93 -29.35
CA MET A 1 -31.61 -10.08 -28.26
C MET A 1 -30.76 -8.83 -28.16
N LYS A 2 -30.59 -8.25 -26.97
CA LYS A 2 -29.53 -7.29 -26.59
C LYS A 2 -29.66 -6.99 -25.09
N ASP A 3 -29.06 -7.84 -24.26
CA ASP A 3 -29.05 -7.70 -22.81
C ASP A 3 -28.30 -6.44 -22.39
N LYS A 4 -29.02 -5.55 -21.70
CA LYS A 4 -28.47 -4.34 -21.08
C LYS A 4 -27.91 -4.73 -19.71
N VAL A 5 -26.62 -5.06 -19.63
CA VAL A 5 -25.96 -5.25 -18.34
C VAL A 5 -25.83 -3.87 -17.66
N LYS A 6 -26.75 -3.58 -16.74
CA LYS A 6 -26.61 -2.48 -15.77
C LYS A 6 -25.44 -2.82 -14.84
N LYS A 7 -24.31 -2.15 -15.07
CA LYS A 7 -23.16 -2.17 -14.16
C LYS A 7 -23.60 -1.53 -12.83
N PRO A 8 -23.40 -2.20 -11.67
CA PRO A 8 -23.79 -1.61 -10.40
C PRO A 8 -22.88 -0.41 -10.12
N PHE A 9 -23.50 0.78 -10.09
CA PHE A 9 -22.86 2.08 -9.82
C PHE A 9 -22.31 2.21 -8.39
N TYR A 10 -22.32 1.11 -7.63
CA TYR A 10 -22.01 1.03 -6.20
C TYR A 10 -20.73 0.25 -5.89
N LYS A 11 -19.94 -0.19 -6.88
CA LYS A 11 -18.68 -0.93 -6.61
C LYS A 11 -17.57 -0.08 -5.98
N ARG A 12 -17.80 1.22 -5.76
CA ARG A 12 -16.80 2.17 -5.22
C ARG A 12 -17.41 3.05 -4.12
N ILE A 13 -18.09 2.44 -3.16
CA ILE A 13 -18.60 3.10 -1.94
C ILE A 13 -17.47 3.73 -1.10
N TRP A 14 -16.20 3.48 -1.42
CA TRP A 14 -15.06 4.17 -0.82
C TRP A 14 -14.94 5.66 -1.24
N VAL A 15 -15.57 6.07 -2.35
CA VAL A 15 -15.49 7.48 -2.83
C VAL A 15 -16.40 8.43 -2.02
N TRP A 16 -17.46 7.91 -1.39
CA TRP A 16 -18.38 8.75 -0.60
C TRP A 16 -17.87 9.11 0.80
N VAL A 17 -16.84 8.39 1.30
CA VAL A 17 -16.21 8.69 2.60
C VAL A 17 -15.24 9.87 2.48
N ILE A 18 -14.61 10.07 1.32
CA ILE A 18 -13.66 11.17 1.07
C ILE A 18 -14.38 12.52 0.92
N ALA A 19 -15.55 12.53 0.26
CA ALA A 19 -16.31 13.77 0.04
C ALA A 19 -16.88 14.40 1.34
N LEU A 20 -17.04 13.61 2.41
CA LEU A 20 -17.56 14.07 3.71
C LEU A 20 -16.47 14.63 4.65
N LEU A 21 -15.19 14.43 4.34
CA LEU A 21 -14.06 14.85 5.19
C LEU A 21 -13.49 16.24 4.80
N VAL A 22 -13.89 16.81 3.66
CA VAL A 22 -13.35 18.09 3.15
C VAL A 22 -14.17 19.32 3.60
N ILE A 23 -15.30 19.15 4.29
CA ILE A 23 -16.18 20.27 4.70
C ILE A 23 -15.90 20.76 6.13
N GLY A 24 -15.07 20.08 6.92
CA GLY A 24 -14.77 20.47 8.31
C GLY A 24 -13.28 20.54 8.62
N GLY A 25 -12.63 21.68 8.41
CA GLY A 25 -11.27 21.88 8.94
C GLY A 25 -10.40 22.97 8.33
N ILE A 26 -10.94 24.17 8.09
CA ILE A 26 -10.10 25.38 8.00
C ILE A 26 -9.83 25.91 9.42
N ALA A 27 -8.63 25.69 9.99
CA ALA A 27 -7.98 26.60 10.96
C ALA A 27 -6.71 25.99 11.61
N SER A 28 -5.53 26.50 11.24
CA SER A 28 -4.34 26.82 12.07
C SER A 28 -3.13 26.97 11.12
N SER A 29 -2.65 28.17 10.75
CA SER A 29 -1.93 29.23 11.49
C SER A 29 -0.50 28.89 11.91
N GLN A 30 0.44 29.76 11.49
CA GLN A 30 1.77 30.06 12.09
C GLN A 30 2.94 29.15 11.62
N GLY A 31 3.87 29.55 10.74
CA GLY A 31 4.92 30.60 10.85
C GLY A 31 6.18 30.01 11.54
N SER A 32 7.46 30.14 11.15
CA SER A 32 8.20 30.98 10.19
C SER A 32 9.68 30.49 10.12
N SER A 33 10.36 30.66 8.96
CA SER A 33 11.81 31.01 8.71
C SER A 33 12.95 30.08 9.27
N THR A 34 14.11 29.79 8.65
CA THR A 34 15.07 30.56 7.83
C THR A 34 16.11 29.67 7.09
N SER A 35 16.58 30.12 5.92
CA SER A 35 17.94 30.09 5.31
C SER A 35 18.76 28.79 5.07
N ASP A 36 18.87 28.48 3.77
CA ASP A 36 20.08 28.29 2.92
C ASP A 36 21.05 27.09 3.04
N SER A 37 21.13 26.38 1.89
CA SER A 37 22.33 25.99 1.12
C SER A 37 23.14 24.72 1.45
N SER A 38 22.97 23.74 0.52
CA SER A 38 23.98 22.89 -0.15
C SER A 38 25.01 22.08 0.64
N SER A 39 24.97 20.74 0.49
CA SER A 39 25.94 19.91 -0.27
C SER A 39 26.08 18.47 0.27
N SER A 40 25.85 17.53 -0.65
CA SER A 40 26.48 16.22 -0.83
C SER A 40 26.75 15.23 0.32
N SER A 41 26.39 13.98 -0.02
CA SER A 41 27.09 12.71 0.25
C SER A 41 26.64 11.86 1.44
N SER A 42 25.91 10.80 1.08
CA SER A 42 26.09 9.42 1.54
C SER A 42 26.38 9.18 3.01
N ALA A 43 25.36 8.74 3.74
CA ALA A 43 25.55 7.90 4.91
C ALA A 43 24.52 6.76 4.90
N LYS A 44 25.03 5.58 4.56
CA LYS A 44 24.42 4.28 4.82
C LYS A 44 23.91 4.24 6.27
N SER A 45 22.63 3.97 6.43
CA SER A 45 22.05 3.58 7.71
C SER A 45 21.01 2.50 7.46
N SER A 46 21.50 1.27 7.36
CA SER A 46 20.73 0.09 7.76
C SER A 46 20.31 0.29 9.22
N SER A 47 19.03 0.59 9.43
CA SER A 47 18.39 0.45 10.73
C SER A 47 17.18 -0.45 10.58
N VAL A 48 17.47 -1.74 10.68
CA VAL A 48 16.55 -2.73 11.22
C VAL A 48 16.02 -2.19 12.55
N SER A 49 14.73 -1.85 12.55
CA SER A 49 13.85 -1.64 13.72
C SER A 49 12.48 -1.33 13.08
N SER A 50 11.49 -2.21 13.14
CA SER A 50 10.90 -2.61 14.40
C SER A 50 10.13 -3.91 14.25
N ALA A 51 10.53 -4.91 15.03
CA ALA A 51 9.58 -5.86 15.56
C ALA A 51 8.46 -5.07 16.26
N SER A 52 7.23 -5.26 15.78
CA SER A 52 6.03 -5.00 16.56
C SER A 52 5.15 -6.24 16.46
N SER A 53 5.48 -7.19 17.31
CA SER A 53 4.51 -8.12 17.86
C SER A 53 3.41 -7.31 18.54
N SER A 54 2.21 -7.25 17.95
CA SER A 54 0.95 -7.21 18.71
C SER A 54 -0.28 -7.21 17.81
N SER A 55 -1.23 -8.03 18.23
CA SER A 55 -2.60 -8.22 17.75
C SER A 55 -2.78 -8.84 16.36
N VAL A 56 -2.78 -10.17 16.39
CA VAL A 56 -3.52 -11.08 15.51
C VAL A 56 -4.98 -10.62 15.35
N THR A 57 -5.20 -9.68 14.46
CA THR A 57 -6.45 -9.49 13.73
C THR A 57 -6.05 -9.17 12.29
N SER A 58 -5.20 -10.03 11.72
CA SER A 58 -5.02 -10.08 10.28
C SER A 58 -6.37 -10.47 9.70
N GLN A 59 -7.02 -9.56 8.97
CA GLN A 59 -8.23 -9.94 8.26
C GLN A 59 -7.85 -11.03 7.27
N LYS A 60 -8.63 -12.12 7.24
CA LYS A 60 -8.33 -13.29 6.41
C LYS A 60 -8.36 -12.87 4.94
N TRP A 61 -7.23 -13.04 4.26
CA TRP A 61 -7.17 -12.92 2.81
C TRP A 61 -8.11 -13.93 2.18
N THR A 62 -8.88 -13.50 1.18
CA THR A 62 -9.69 -14.41 0.35
C THR A 62 -9.14 -14.41 -1.08
N LEU A 63 -9.39 -15.48 -1.83
CA LEU A 63 -9.01 -15.55 -3.25
C LEU A 63 -9.61 -14.38 -4.05
N ALA A 64 -10.87 -14.02 -3.78
CA ALA A 64 -11.55 -12.92 -4.46
C ALA A 64 -10.89 -11.56 -4.18
N ASP A 65 -10.47 -11.31 -2.93
CA ASP A 65 -9.78 -10.08 -2.55
C ASP A 65 -8.38 -10.01 -3.17
N TYR A 66 -7.66 -11.13 -3.15
CA TYR A 66 -6.34 -11.26 -3.79
C TYR A 66 -6.43 -11.04 -5.31
N ASP A 67 -7.42 -11.64 -5.99
CA ASP A 67 -7.64 -11.44 -7.42
C ASP A 67 -8.07 -10.01 -7.75
N ALA A 68 -8.87 -9.38 -6.87
CA ALA A 68 -9.29 -8.00 -7.02
C ALA A 68 -8.16 -6.97 -6.86
N LEU A 69 -7.01 -7.34 -6.29
CA LEU A 69 -5.84 -6.47 -6.24
C LEU A 69 -5.38 -6.10 -7.66
N ALA A 70 -5.37 -4.80 -7.93
CA ALA A 70 -4.78 -4.25 -9.14
C ALA A 70 -3.25 -4.37 -9.05
N VAL A 71 -2.66 -5.14 -9.96
CA VAL A 71 -1.21 -5.20 -10.13
C VAL A 71 -0.85 -4.20 -11.22
N GLY A 72 0.07 -3.30 -10.91
CA GLY A 72 0.55 -2.30 -11.83
C GLY A 72 1.63 -2.84 -12.75
N ASP A 73 2.29 -1.91 -13.43
CA ASP A 73 3.48 -2.19 -14.20
C ASP A 73 4.56 -2.87 -13.33
N THR A 74 5.25 -3.88 -13.87
CA THR A 74 6.18 -4.70 -13.08
C THR A 74 7.42 -3.93 -12.64
N LEU A 75 7.83 -2.92 -13.42
CA LEU A 75 9.01 -2.12 -13.10
C LEU A 75 8.62 -0.97 -12.18
N SER A 76 7.62 -0.19 -12.59
CA SER A 76 7.25 1.05 -11.92
C SER A 76 6.15 0.90 -10.89
N GLY A 77 5.31 -0.14 -10.92
CA GLY A 77 4.14 -0.28 -10.05
C GLY A 77 2.94 0.58 -10.47
N VAL A 78 3.06 1.40 -11.53
CA VAL A 78 2.01 2.33 -11.97
C VAL A 78 0.74 1.56 -12.35
N GLY A 79 -0.41 2.03 -11.86
CA GLY A 79 -1.70 1.36 -12.02
C GLY A 79 -1.97 0.27 -10.98
N GLY A 80 -1.02 0.00 -10.08
CA GLY A 80 -1.16 -0.93 -8.98
C GLY A 80 -1.95 -0.37 -7.81
N ALA A 81 -2.40 -1.27 -6.94
CA ALA A 81 -3.01 -0.94 -5.66
C ALA A 81 -2.00 -0.27 -4.71
N ASN A 82 -2.47 0.66 -3.89
CA ASN A 82 -1.63 1.35 -2.93
C ASN A 82 -1.41 0.49 -1.67
N TYR A 83 -0.18 0.49 -1.15
CA TYR A 83 0.18 -0.21 0.08
C TYR A 83 -0.69 0.19 1.28
N ASP A 84 -0.93 1.49 1.48
CA ASP A 84 -1.72 2.00 2.61
C ASP A 84 -3.18 1.51 2.53
N ASP A 85 -3.74 1.43 1.32
CA ASP A 85 -5.09 0.89 1.11
C ASP A 85 -5.16 -0.60 1.47
N ILE A 86 -4.14 -1.36 1.10
CA ILE A 86 -4.04 -2.79 1.42
C ILE A 86 -3.89 -2.98 2.93
N VAL A 87 -3.02 -2.21 3.58
CA VAL A 87 -2.85 -2.27 5.04
C VAL A 87 -4.13 -1.86 5.77
N ALA A 88 -4.85 -0.85 5.27
CA ALA A 88 -6.14 -0.45 5.83
C ALA A 88 -7.24 -1.51 5.64
N LYS A 89 -7.13 -2.37 4.62
CA LYS A 89 -8.11 -3.41 4.29
C LYS A 89 -7.81 -4.77 4.90
N PHE A 90 -6.55 -5.17 4.96
CA PHE A 90 -6.14 -6.51 5.40
C PHE A 90 -5.39 -6.49 6.73
N GLY A 91 -5.05 -5.30 7.21
CA GLY A 91 -4.21 -5.11 8.39
C GLY A 91 -2.73 -5.01 8.01
N LYS A 92 -1.91 -4.76 9.03
CA LYS A 92 -0.45 -4.71 8.85
C LYS A 92 0.07 -6.08 8.41
N PRO A 93 1.08 -6.13 7.52
CA PRO A 93 1.73 -7.38 7.17
C PRO A 93 2.44 -7.99 8.38
N ASP A 94 2.60 -9.31 8.38
CA ASP A 94 3.39 -10.05 9.37
C ASP A 94 4.87 -9.70 9.25
N THR A 95 5.37 -9.64 8.01
CA THR A 95 6.73 -9.18 7.70
C THR A 95 6.70 -8.13 6.60
N SER A 96 7.46 -7.05 6.78
CA SER A 96 7.69 -6.06 5.74
C SER A 96 9.17 -5.70 5.69
N SER A 97 9.72 -5.59 4.48
CA SER A 97 11.11 -5.22 4.27
C SER A 97 11.25 -4.29 3.07
N ASP A 98 12.04 -3.24 3.25
CA ASP A 98 12.32 -2.26 2.20
C ASP A 98 13.71 -2.53 1.62
N THR A 99 13.78 -2.63 0.29
CA THR A 99 15.01 -2.81 -0.47
C THR A 99 15.20 -1.63 -1.38
N GLN A 100 16.36 -0.99 -1.31
CA GLN A 100 16.72 0.12 -2.18
C GLN A 100 17.95 -0.23 -3.00
N SER A 101 17.89 0.00 -4.31
CA SER A 101 18.97 -0.18 -5.28
C SER A 101 19.04 1.07 -6.16
N GLY A 102 19.98 1.98 -5.85
CA GLY A 102 20.07 3.27 -6.52
C GLY A 102 18.80 4.10 -6.31
N ASP A 103 18.22 4.58 -7.42
CA ASP A 103 16.98 5.35 -7.43
C ASP A 103 15.72 4.49 -7.27
N TYR A 104 15.89 3.17 -7.30
CA TYR A 104 14.79 2.22 -7.26
C TYR A 104 14.57 1.71 -5.83
N SER A 105 13.34 1.84 -5.33
CA SER A 105 12.96 1.33 -4.01
C SER A 105 11.79 0.37 -4.13
N MET A 106 11.93 -0.81 -3.52
CA MET A 106 10.90 -1.83 -3.39
C MET A 106 10.57 -2.08 -1.93
N ARG A 107 9.31 -2.42 -1.66
CA ARG A 107 8.85 -2.90 -0.36
C ARG A 107 8.21 -4.26 -0.58
N SER A 108 8.70 -5.28 0.11
CA SER A 108 8.06 -6.59 0.16
C SER A 108 7.26 -6.67 1.45
N ALA A 109 6.02 -7.14 1.38
CA ALA A 109 5.14 -7.28 2.52
C ALA A 109 4.37 -8.60 2.45
N ASP A 110 4.36 -9.31 3.57
CA ASP A 110 3.90 -10.68 3.64
C ASP A 110 2.80 -10.78 4.68
N TRP A 111 1.71 -11.40 4.27
CA TRP A 111 0.59 -11.76 5.12
C TRP A 111 0.51 -13.28 5.13
N THR A 112 0.99 -13.88 6.22
CA THR A 112 1.02 -15.32 6.42
C THR A 112 -0.09 -15.72 7.39
N SER A 113 -1.03 -16.54 6.94
CA SER A 113 -2.01 -17.18 7.82
C SER A 113 -1.63 -18.63 8.07
N LEU A 114 -1.71 -19.06 9.33
CA LEU A 114 -1.51 -20.46 9.73
C LEU A 114 -2.56 -21.40 9.13
N THR A 115 -3.72 -20.88 8.70
CA THR A 115 -4.86 -21.67 8.25
C THR A 115 -5.32 -21.39 6.82
N ASP A 116 -5.10 -20.18 6.31
CA ASP A 116 -5.77 -19.70 5.08
C ASP A 116 -4.82 -19.43 3.91
N GLY A 117 -3.54 -19.78 4.08
CA GLY A 117 -2.50 -19.54 3.09
C GLY A 117 -1.71 -18.26 3.36
N SER A 118 -0.80 -17.94 2.44
CA SER A 118 0.11 -16.79 2.55
C SER A 118 0.03 -15.92 1.31
N VAL A 119 0.12 -14.61 1.49
CA VAL A 119 0.12 -13.61 0.42
C VAL A 119 1.39 -12.78 0.54
N PHE A 120 2.17 -12.77 -0.53
CA PHE A 120 3.42 -12.03 -0.65
C PHE A 120 3.23 -10.95 -1.71
N LEU A 121 3.34 -9.69 -1.32
CA LEU A 121 3.15 -8.55 -2.21
C LEU A 121 4.44 -7.75 -2.32
N THR A 122 4.74 -7.29 -3.53
CA THR A 122 5.87 -6.41 -3.80
C THR A 122 5.37 -5.09 -4.33
N PHE A 123 5.85 -4.02 -3.71
CA PHE A 123 5.51 -2.65 -4.02
C PHE A 123 6.72 -1.91 -4.52
N THR A 124 6.50 -0.95 -5.39
CA THR A 124 7.51 -0.04 -5.90
C THR A 124 7.21 1.38 -5.46
N LYS A 125 8.22 2.07 -4.95
CA LYS A 125 8.09 3.47 -4.54
C LYS A 125 8.00 4.36 -5.76
N GLN A 126 6.98 5.21 -5.77
CA GLN A 126 6.76 6.23 -6.78
C GLN A 126 7.54 7.51 -6.46
N ALA A 127 7.63 8.41 -7.44
CA ALA A 127 8.22 9.73 -7.27
C ALA A 127 7.44 10.60 -6.25
N ASP A 128 6.14 10.37 -6.09
CA ASP A 128 5.29 11.04 -5.09
C ASP A 128 5.44 10.45 -3.67
N GLY A 129 6.26 9.41 -3.50
CA GLY A 129 6.49 8.71 -2.23
C GLY A 129 5.49 7.60 -1.93
N THR A 130 4.47 7.40 -2.76
CA THR A 130 3.51 6.30 -2.60
C THR A 130 4.14 4.95 -2.98
N TRP A 131 3.57 3.87 -2.45
CA TRP A 131 3.98 2.51 -2.75
C TRP A 131 2.87 1.84 -3.54
N LEU A 132 3.15 1.48 -4.78
CA LEU A 132 2.18 0.83 -5.66
C LEU A 132 2.57 -0.62 -5.94
N LEU A 133 1.57 -1.49 -5.98
CA LEU A 133 1.74 -2.93 -6.18
C LEU A 133 2.29 -3.21 -7.57
N SER A 134 3.49 -3.78 -7.64
CA SER A 134 4.14 -4.20 -8.90
C SER A 134 4.12 -5.71 -9.10
N SER A 135 4.00 -6.49 -8.02
CA SER A 135 3.87 -7.95 -8.09
C SER A 135 3.05 -8.50 -6.92
N LYS A 136 2.32 -9.58 -7.17
CA LYS A 136 1.58 -10.35 -6.15
C LYS A 136 1.81 -11.84 -6.33
N THR A 137 2.00 -12.53 -5.21
CA THR A 137 2.12 -13.98 -5.14
C THR A 137 1.30 -14.50 -3.98
N SER A 138 0.60 -15.62 -4.17
CA SER A 138 -0.14 -16.30 -3.10
C SER A 138 0.27 -17.77 -3.02
N SER A 139 0.29 -18.32 -1.81
CA SER A 139 0.52 -19.73 -1.54
C SER A 139 -0.65 -20.29 -0.75
N ASP A 140 -1.22 -21.39 -1.22
CA ASP A 140 -2.29 -22.15 -0.54
C ASP A 140 -3.60 -21.39 -0.23
N LEU A 141 -3.83 -20.22 -0.83
CA LEU A 141 -5.11 -19.52 -0.78
C LEU A 141 -6.21 -20.40 -1.41
N LYS A 142 -7.29 -20.66 -0.66
CA LYS A 142 -8.45 -21.45 -1.09
C LYS A 142 -9.67 -20.58 -1.36
#